data_AF-A0A3D2RJI6-F1
#
_entry.id   AF-A0A3D2RJI6-F1
#
_cell.length_a   1.000
_cell.length_b   1.000
_cell.length_c   1.000
_cell.angle_alpha   90.00
_cell.angle_beta   90.00
_cell.angle_gamma   90.00
#
_symmetry.space_group_name_H-M   'P 1'
#
loop_
_entity.id
_entity.type
_entity.pdbx_description
1 polymer ?
#
loop_
_entity_poly.entity_id
_entity_poly.type
_entity_poly.pdbx_seq_one_letter_code
_entity_poly.pdbx_strand_id
1 'polypeptide(L)' 'MIGISRRFSHITALSDIDLSLFPGEVLALLGDNGAGKSTLI' A
#
# COMPACT_ATOMS: atom_id res chain seq x y z
N MET A 1 -4.92 8.90 -3.08
CA MET A 1 -4.99 8.62 -1.62
C MET A 1 -3.69 9.10 -1.01
N ILE A 2 -3.74 9.82 0.11
CA ILE A 2 -2.56 10.36 0.77
C ILE A 2 -2.44 9.83 2.20
N GLY A 3 -1.21 9.61 2.67
CA GLY A 3 -0.88 9.25 4.04
C GLY A 3 -1.38 7.88 4.52
N ILE A 4 -1.42 6.87 3.64
CA ILE A 4 -1.91 5.53 3.99
C ILE A 4 -0.93 4.87 4.99
N SER A 5 -1.41 4.63 6.20
CA SER A 5 -0.69 3.90 7.25
C SER A 5 -1.55 2.77 7.82
N ARG A 6 -0.95 1.60 8.04
CA ARG A 6 -1.62 0.43 8.63
C ARG A 6 -0.65 -0.35 9.51
N ARG A 7 -1.11 -0.71 10.71
CA ARG A 7 -0.37 -1.51 11.69
C ARG A 7 -1.22 -2.67 12.17
N PHE A 8 -0.61 -3.84 12.33
CA PHE A 8 -1.20 -5.04 12.93
C PHE A 8 -0.39 -5.40 14.17
N SER A 9 -0.95 -5.17 15.36
CA SER A 9 -0.23 -5.32 16.63
C SER A 9 1.09 -4.52 16.58
N HIS A 10 2.24 -5.18 16.75
CA HIS A 10 3.56 -4.55 16.72
C HIS A 10 4.14 -4.38 15.30
N ILE A 11 3.48 -4.91 14.25
CA ILE A 11 3.97 -4.87 12.88
C ILE A 11 3.38 -3.65 12.15
N THR A 12 4.24 -2.81 11.59
CA THR A 12 3.84 -1.77 10.65
C THR A 12 3.78 -2.37 9.25
N ALA A 13 2.56 -2.51 8.70
CA ALA A 13 2.34 -3.06 7.37
C ALA A 13 2.41 -2.00 6.27
N LEU A 14 1.97 -0.77 6.57
CA LEU A 14 2.11 0.41 5.71
C LEU A 14 2.46 1.62 6.57
N SER A 15 3.34 2.48 6.08
CA SER A 15 3.75 3.71 6.78
C SER A 15 3.77 4.87 5.80
N ASP A 16 2.82 5.77 5.95
CA ASP A 16 2.75 7.06 5.25
C ASP A 16 2.91 6.97 3.73
N ILE A 17 2.09 6.13 3.09
CA ILE A 17 2.15 5.88 1.64
C ILE A 17 1.15 6.75 0.90
N ASP A 18 1.63 7.45 -0.12
CA ASP A 18 0.80 8.17 -1.08
C ASP A 18 0.61 7.34 -2.36
N LEU A 19 -0.63 7.29 -2.86
CA LEU A 19 -1.00 6.61 -4.09
C LEU A 19 -1.84 7.51 -4.99
N SER A 20 -1.40 7.69 -6.23
CA SER A 20 -2.13 8.43 -7.27
C SER A 20 -2.35 7.52 -8.47
N LEU A 21 -3.55 7.55 -9.04
CA LEU A 21 -3.91 6.81 -10.25
C LEU A 21 -4.81 7.71 -11.11
N PHE A 22 -4.43 7.88 -12.37
CA PHE A 22 -5.16 8.71 -13.33
C PHE A 22 -6.03 7.86 -14.27
N PRO A 23 -7.06 8.46 -14.92
CA PRO A 23 -7.91 7.73 -15.85
C PRO A 23 -7.11 7.05 -16.98
N GLY A 24 -7.33 5.75 -17.15
CA GLY A 24 -6.66 4.94 -18.19
C GLY A 24 -5.32 4.32 -17.77
N GLU A 25 -4.83 4.60 -16.57
CA GLU A 25 -3.62 3.96 -16.04
C GLU A 25 -3.91 2.58 -15.45
N VAL A 26 -2.95 1.66 -15.62
CA VAL A 26 -2.94 0.35 -14.97
C VAL A 26 -1.75 0.31 -14.01
N LEU A 27 -2.03 0.14 -12.73
CA LEU A 27 -1.03 0.02 -11.69
C LEU A 27 -0.85 -1.43 -11.27
N ALA A 28 0.39 -1.92 -11.30
CA ALA A 28 0.75 -3.20 -10.71
C ALA A 28 1.41 -2.99 -9.35
N LEU A 29 0.95 -3.73 -8.34
CA LEU A 29 1.55 -3.71 -7.00
C LEU A 29 2.43 -4.95 -6.81
N LEU A 30 3.76 -4.76 -6.79
CA LEU A 30 4.76 -5.83 -6.69
C LEU A 30 5.50 -5.81 -5.35
N GLY A 31 5.99 -6.98 -4.92
CA GLY A 31 6.77 -7.17 -3.71
C GLY A 31 6.59 -8.57 -3.12
N ASP A 32 7.42 -8.94 -2.15
CA ASP A 32 7.41 -10.26 -1.54
C ASP A 32 6.18 -10.52 -0.65
N ASN A 33 5.95 -11.79 -0.29
CA ASN A 33 4.90 -12.14 0.67
C ASN A 33 5.16 -11.45 2.02
N GLY A 34 4.15 -10.77 2.54
CA GLY A 34 4.26 -9.98 3.76
C GLY A 34 4.67 -8.51 3.56
N ALA A 35 4.97 -8.06 2.34
CA ALA A 35 5.35 -6.66 2.04
C ALA A 35 4.20 -5.63 2.18
N GLY A 36 3.02 -6.01 2.69
CA GLY A 36 1.89 -5.09 2.88
C GLY A 36 1.01 -4.86 1.65
N LYS A 37 1.22 -5.59 0.54
CA LYS A 37 0.46 -5.41 -0.71
C LYS A 37 -1.06 -5.57 -0.54
N SER A 38 -1.51 -6.66 0.06
CA SER A 38 -2.94 -6.90 0.35
C SER A 38 -3.50 -5.98 1.44
N THR A 39 -2.63 -5.29 2.18
CA THR A 39 -3.04 -4.28 3.16
C THR A 39 -3.26 -2.91 2.50
N LEU A 40 -2.68 -2.70 1.31
CA LEU A 40 -2.79 -1.46 0.54
C LEU A 40 -4.04 -1.39 -0.34
N ILE A 41 -4.58 -2.55 -0.75
CA ILE A 41 -5.79 -2.67 -1.59
C ILE A 41 -7.05 -3.00 -0.79
#